data_AF-A0A0K2SNG8-F1
#
_entry.id   AF-A0A0K2SNG8-F1
#
_cell.length_a   1.000
_cell.length_b   1.000
_cell.length_c   1.000
_cell.angle_alpha   90.00
_cell.angle_beta   90.00
_cell.angle_gamma   90.00
#
_symmetry.space_group_name_H-M   'P 1'
#
loop_
_entity.id
_entity.type
_entity.pdbx_description
1 polymer ?
#
loop_
_entity_poly.entity_id
_entity_poly.type
_entity_poly.pdbx_seq_one_letter_code
_entity_poly.pdbx_strand_id
1 'polypeptide(L)' 'MSLGRQLTRRFGRKVRFRYVDVRDPEYAGYPEVETFLRRGLGKLPVVMIDGEIRFSSVFTPTFIQREVAQRIPL' A
#
# COMPACT_ATOMS: atom_id res chain seq x y z
N MET A 1 1.58 -16.96 -1.54
CA MET A 1 1.47 -16.41 -0.16
C MET A 1 1.14 -14.92 -0.29
N SER A 2 0.09 -14.39 0.34
CA SER A 2 -0.34 -13.00 0.14
C SER A 2 0.63 -11.98 0.78
N LEU A 3 0.76 -10.79 0.17
CA LEU A 3 1.65 -9.70 0.64
C LEU A 3 1.41 -9.36 2.12
N GLY A 4 0.14 -9.19 2.52
CA GLY A 4 -0.22 -8.91 3.91
C GLY A 4 0.32 -9.95 4.89
N ARG A 5 0.23 -11.25 4.56
CA ARG A 5 0.77 -12.33 5.41
C ARG A 5 2.29 -12.25 5.54
N GLN A 6 3.00 -11.87 4.47
CA GLN A 6 4.46 -11.70 4.51
C GLN A 6 4.85 -10.51 5.40
N LEU A 7 4.13 -9.38 5.31
CA LEU A 7 4.36 -8.20 6.13
C LEU A 7 4.08 -8.47 7.61
N THR A 8 2.94 -9.08 7.94
CA THR A 8 2.61 -9.45 9.32
C THR A 8 3.62 -10.44 9.89
N ARG A 9 4.09 -11.41 9.10
CA ARG A 9 5.11 -12.36 9.57
C ARG A 9 6.45 -11.68 9.89
N ARG A 10 6.84 -10.68 9.11
CA ARG A 10 8.14 -10.00 9.25
C ARG A 10 8.13 -8.92 10.32
N PHE A 11 7.06 -8.13 10.40
CA PHE A 11 6.99 -6.93 11.24
C PHE A 11 6.01 -7.07 12.42
N GLY A 12 5.29 -8.19 12.50
CA GLY A 12 4.36 -8.47 13.58
C GLY A 12 3.25 -7.43 13.68
N ARG A 13 3.00 -6.96 14.91
CA ARG A 13 1.96 -5.97 15.22
C ARG A 13 2.35 -4.54 14.84
N LYS A 14 3.60 -4.28 14.43
CA LYS A 14 4.06 -2.94 13.99
C LYS A 14 3.47 -2.55 12.62
N VAL A 15 2.81 -3.46 11.92
CA VAL A 15 2.18 -3.21 10.61
C VAL A 15 0.73 -3.67 10.62
N ARG A 16 -0.15 -2.85 10.05
CA ARG A 16 -1.50 -3.23 9.66
C ARG A 16 -1.60 -3.22 8.15
N PHE A 17 -2.15 -4.27 7.56
CA PHE A 17 -2.35 -4.37 6.12
C PHE A 17 -3.85 -4.38 5.83
N ARG A 18 -4.26 -3.60 4.81
CA ARG A 18 -5.61 -3.60 4.28
C ARG A 18 -5.54 -3.61 2.76
N TYR A 19 -6.44 -4.38 2.14
CA TYR A 19 -6.71 -4.32 0.71
C TYR A 19 -8.04 -3.62 0.52
N VAL A 20 -8.10 -2.67 -0.42
CA VAL A 20 -9.29 -1.90 -0.76
C VAL A 20 -9.51 -2.06 -2.26
N ASP A 21 -10.65 -2.61 -2.67
CA ASP A 21 -11.05 -2.64 -4.07
C ASP A 21 -11.60 -1.26 -4.44
N VAL A 22 -11.19 -0.71 -5.59
CA VAL A 22 -11.66 0.61 -6.06
C VAL A 22 -13.15 0.65 -6.37
N ARG A 23 -13.81 -0.51 -6.42
CA ARG A 23 -15.26 -0.66 -6.63
C ARG A 23 -16.03 -0.68 -5.32
N ASP A 24 -15.36 -0.85 -4.18
CA ASP A 24 -16.01 -0.91 -2.88
C ASP A 24 -16.30 0.51 -2.34
N PRO A 25 -17.39 0.72 -1.58
CA PRO A 25 -17.71 2.02 -0.98
C PRO A 25 -16.59 2.58 -0.09
N GLU A 26 -15.76 1.70 0.49
CA GLU A 26 -14.62 2.08 1.31
C GLU A 26 -13.59 2.94 0.54
N TYR A 27 -13.49 2.76 -0.78
CA TYR A 27 -12.56 3.51 -1.62
C TYR A 27 -12.80 5.02 -1.56
N ALA A 28 -14.02 5.46 -1.26
CA ALA A 28 -14.34 6.87 -1.04
C ALA A 28 -13.52 7.53 0.08
N GLY A 29 -12.92 6.74 0.98
CA GLY A 29 -12.00 7.21 2.02
C GLY A 29 -10.59 7.56 1.54
N TYR A 30 -10.27 7.38 0.25
CA TYR A 30 -8.92 7.55 -0.31
C TYR A 30 -8.90 8.49 -1.55
N PRO A 31 -9.37 9.75 -1.43
CA PRO A 31 -9.47 10.69 -2.56
C PRO A 31 -8.12 11.04 -3.21
N GLU A 32 -7.02 10.92 -2.49
CA GLU A 32 -5.65 11.09 -2.99
C GLU A 32 -5.28 10.02 -4.02
N VAL A 33 -5.74 8.78 -3.83
CA VAL A 33 -5.53 7.69 -4.80
C VAL A 33 -6.35 7.94 -6.05
N GLU A 34 -7.60 8.38 -5.89
CA GLU A 34 -8.45 8.74 -7.03
C GLU A 34 -7.84 9.87 -7.85
N THR A 35 -7.39 10.93 -7.19
CA THR A 35 -6.73 12.06 -7.84
C THR A 35 -5.46 11.63 -8.58
N PHE A 36 -4.64 10.79 -7.92
CA PHE A 36 -3.41 10.25 -8.49
C PHE A 36 -3.68 9.43 -9.76
N LEU A 37 -4.70 8.56 -9.74
CA LEU A 37 -5.09 7.75 -10.90
C LEU A 37 -5.72 8.58 -12.03
N ARG A 38 -6.66 9.50 -11.71
CA ARG A 38 -7.33 10.34 -12.71
C ARG A 38 -6.37 11.27 -13.46
N ARG A 39 -5.31 11.74 -12.79
CA ARG A 39 -4.25 12.55 -13.41
C ARG A 39 -3.27 11.73 -14.25
N GLY A 40 -3.43 10.40 -14.31
CA GLY A 40 -2.51 9.51 -15.03
C GLY A 40 -1.13 9.39 -14.39
N LEU A 41 -0.98 9.78 -13.11
CA LEU A 41 0.30 9.74 -12.40
C LEU A 41 0.73 8.31 -12.03
N GLY A 42 -0.19 7.35 -12.11
CA GLY A 42 0.10 5.94 -11.97
C GLY A 42 -1.07 5.06 -12.37
N LYS A 43 -0.93 3.75 -12.11
CA LYS A 43 -1.95 2.75 -12.41
C LYS A 43 -2.14 1.82 -11.22
N LEU A 44 -3.29 1.15 -11.17
CA LEU A 44 -3.53 0.09 -10.21
C LEU A 44 -2.58 -1.09 -10.43
N PRO A 45 -2.24 -1.84 -9.37
CA PRO A 45 -2.53 -1.55 -7.96
C PRO A 45 -1.70 -0.36 -7.43
N VAL A 46 -2.28 0.40 -6.49
CA VAL A 46 -1.59 1.49 -5.76
C VAL A 46 -1.32 1.02 -4.34
N VAL A 47 -0.12 1.26 -3.83
CA VAL A 47 0.28 0.92 -2.46
C VAL A 47 0.51 2.18 -1.68
N MET A 48 -0.25 2.31 -0.61
CA MET A 48 -0.07 3.35 0.38
C MET A 48 0.62 2.80 1.63
N ILE A 49 1.51 3.60 2.21
CA ILE A 49 2.18 3.30 3.47
C ILE A 49 2.08 4.56 4.34
N ASP A 50 1.47 4.43 5.52
CA ASP A 50 1.22 5.52 6.47
C ASP A 50 0.53 6.75 5.85
N GLY A 51 -0.45 6.52 4.96
CA GLY A 51 -1.20 7.59 4.29
C GLY A 51 -0.54 8.16 3.04
N GLU A 52 0.67 7.71 2.68
CA GLU A 52 1.38 8.19 1.49
C GLU A 52 1.37 7.16 0.36
N ILE A 53 1.14 7.61 -0.88
CA ILE A 53 1.32 6.77 -2.07
C ILE A 53 2.81 6.53 -2.30
N ARG A 54 3.24 5.25 -2.27
CA ARG A 54 4.66 4.87 -2.43
C ARG A 54 4.93 4.08 -3.69
N PHE A 55 3.97 3.25 -4.12
CA PHE A 55 4.12 2.43 -5.32
C PHE A 55 2.85 2.45 -6.15
N SER A 56 2.99 2.31 -7.46
CA SER A 56 1.88 2.11 -8.38
C SER A 56 2.28 1.14 -9.49
N SER A 57 1.30 0.43 -10.05
CA SER A 57 1.46 -0.55 -11.14
C SER A 57 2.32 -1.77 -10.81
N VAL A 58 3.63 -1.68 -11.05
CA VAL A 58 4.59 -2.78 -10.90
C VAL A 58 5.40 -2.57 -9.64
N PHE A 59 5.21 -3.43 -8.66
CA PHE A 59 6.06 -3.50 -7.47
C PHE A 59 6.30 -4.96 -7.08
N THR A 60 7.43 -5.20 -6.43
CA THR A 60 7.71 -6.49 -5.81
C THR A 60 7.38 -6.43 -4.32
N PRO A 61 6.95 -7.53 -3.70
CA PRO A 61 6.78 -7.60 -2.25
C PRO A 61 8.04 -7.18 -1.47
N THR A 62 9.23 -7.41 -2.04
CA THR A 62 10.52 -7.04 -1.45
C THR A 62 10.68 -5.52 -1.33
N PHE A 63 10.24 -4.75 -2.33
CA PHE A 63 10.33 -3.28 -2.27
C PHE A 63 9.43 -2.71 -1.18
N ILE A 64 8.21 -3.23 -1.05
CA ILE A 64 7.28 -2.84 0.00
C ILE A 64 7.87 -3.19 1.38
N GLN A 65 8.43 -4.39 1.55
CA GLN A 65 9.07 -4.77 2.80
C GLN A 65 10.25 -3.86 3.16
N ARG A 66 11.06 -3.45 2.19
CA ARG A 66 12.20 -2.53 2.41
C ARG A 66 11.72 -1.15 2.86
N GLU A 67 10.72 -0.60 2.20
CA GLU A 67 10.14 0.70 2.55
C GLU A 67 9.52 0.67 3.95
N VAL A 68 8.76 -0.38 4.29
CA VAL A 68 8.21 -0.55 5.65
C VAL A 68 9.32 -0.66 6.70
N ALA A 69 10.41 -1.39 6.40
CA ALA A 69 11.53 -1.54 7.34
C ALA A 69 12.24 -0.21 7.63
N GLN A 70 12.25 0.75 6.70
CA GLN A 70 12.83 2.07 6.90
C GLN A 70 11.98 2.99 7.80
N ARG A 71 10.69 2.68 7.95
CA ARG A 71 9.72 3.51 8.69
C ARG A 71 9.44 3.01 10.10
N ILE A 72 9.87 1.79 10.42
CA ILE A 72 9.70 1.23 11.75
C ILE A 72 10.88 1.66 12.63
N PRO A 73 10.66 2.49 13.67
CA PRO A 73 11.71 2.80 14.64
C PRO A 73 12.14 1.51 15.38
N LEU A 74 13.44 1.45 15.69
CA LEU A 74 14.08 0.36 16.44
C LEU A 74 13.37 0.16 17.78
#